data_AF-A0A2J7ZN11-F1
#
_entry.id   AF-A0A2J7ZN11-F1
#
_cell.length_a   1.000
_cell.length_b   1.000
_cell.length_c   1.000
_cell.angle_alpha   90.00
_cell.angle_beta   90.00
_cell.angle_gamma   90.00
#
_symmetry.space_group_name_H-M   'P 1'
#
loop_
_entity.id
_entity.type
_entity.pdbx_description
1 polymer ?
#
loop_
_entity_poly.entity_id
_entity_poly.type
_entity_poly.pdbx_seq_one_letter_code
_entity_poly.pdbx_strand_id
1 'polypeptide(L)'
;VDKLFASKGNSFEDAVIRRVSVAAAPMAQWVKANIEFSRVLQRVSPLEAELHKLQASLEESQRLIKLYEEELVQLDGAVSKLKGEFSKKTSEAESLKMSVDKAEATLSAARQLLDGLRGEKGRWETQVGTLGQQLKELPLSSLLAAAFITYLPAYPEEPRQKVVKVTFEAPPGMKKNLQRTYEAWSAEYLASGPPIRAQLLFVLAWFHAVVQERRTYIPQGWTKFYEFSFADLRSGMDVIALATKTGAAPQWPLLLGLLDDAIYGGRLDNTFDSQLLLTFLRRLFNADTVGAAGGKVRPLPGSKVVVPTTSHRADYVSIISALPEVDTPGLFCMPDNIDRTAQQVNSARVIAQLKAMSLRADAAGGFNRQQWQAQLGPLLRLWDQLMSGATALKAAMKDIRARGTTDKGGSPLENFVALERYKGASLVALIDRTLGAIARVLKGTDTLSSGVQTSGTSLIADVVPGG
;
A
#
# COMPACT_ATOMS: atom_id res chain seq x y z
N VAL A 1 -73.25 115.12 38.51
CA VAL A 1 -74.43 115.14 39.39
C VAL A 1 -74.05 115.14 40.87
N ASP A 2 -72.93 114.48 41.25
CA ASP A 2 -72.51 114.30 42.64
C ASP A 2 -72.24 115.60 43.42
N LYS A 3 -71.73 116.64 42.75
CA LYS A 3 -71.52 117.97 43.37
C LYS A 3 -72.82 118.63 43.85
N LEU A 4 -73.97 118.31 43.23
CA LEU A 4 -75.26 118.92 43.53
C LEU A 4 -75.94 118.25 44.73
N PHE A 5 -75.86 116.90 44.83
CA PHE A 5 -76.34 116.14 46.00
C PHE A 5 -75.52 116.41 47.27
N ALA A 6 -74.22 116.70 47.16
CA ALA A 6 -73.38 117.05 48.32
C ALA A 6 -73.71 118.44 48.90
N SER A 7 -74.10 119.40 48.06
CA SER A 7 -74.35 120.79 48.49
C SER A 7 -75.76 121.04 49.07
N LYS A 8 -76.75 120.22 48.71
CA LYS A 8 -78.16 120.36 49.16
C LYS A 8 -78.82 119.01 49.52
N GLY A 9 -78.09 118.09 50.14
CA GLY A 9 -78.56 116.74 50.47
C GLY A 9 -79.87 116.71 51.27
N ASN A 10 -80.01 117.61 52.26
CA ASN A 10 -81.21 117.66 53.11
C ASN A 10 -82.48 118.09 52.37
N SER A 11 -82.36 118.74 51.21
CA SER A 11 -83.52 119.11 50.38
C SER A 11 -84.08 117.93 49.58
N PHE A 12 -83.40 116.78 49.57
CA PHE A 12 -83.81 115.56 48.85
C PHE A 12 -84.20 114.40 49.78
N GLU A 13 -84.39 114.66 51.08
CA GLU A 13 -85.00 113.69 51.99
C GLU A 13 -86.53 113.67 51.84
N ASP A 14 -87.10 112.47 51.79
CA ASP A 14 -88.53 112.22 51.49
C ASP A 14 -89.46 112.99 52.45
N ALA A 15 -89.05 113.14 53.71
CA ALA A 15 -89.80 113.87 54.72
C ALA A 15 -89.91 115.39 54.45
N VAL A 16 -88.88 115.99 53.82
CA VAL A 16 -88.81 117.44 53.57
C VAL A 16 -89.54 117.81 52.27
N ILE A 17 -89.38 117.01 51.20
CA ILE A 17 -90.05 117.29 49.92
C ILE A 17 -91.57 117.11 50.02
N ARG A 18 -92.04 116.07 50.75
CA ARG A 18 -93.48 115.84 50.92
C ARG A 18 -94.21 117.00 51.59
N ARG A 19 -93.53 117.78 52.45
CA ARG A 19 -94.09 118.97 53.09
C ARG A 19 -94.35 120.13 52.14
N VAL A 20 -93.58 120.24 51.05
CA VAL A 20 -93.67 121.37 50.10
C VAL A 20 -94.46 120.98 48.86
N SER A 21 -94.37 119.73 48.40
CA SER A 21 -95.19 119.20 47.31
C SER A 21 -95.20 117.67 47.31
N VAL A 22 -96.38 117.09 47.51
CA VAL A 22 -96.59 115.63 47.53
C VAL A 22 -96.26 114.98 46.17
N ALA A 23 -96.38 115.72 45.06
CA ALA A 23 -96.09 115.22 43.72
C ALA A 23 -94.59 115.14 43.40
N ALA A 24 -93.74 115.95 44.07
CA ALA A 24 -92.32 116.06 43.73
C ALA A 24 -91.41 115.01 44.42
N ALA A 25 -91.87 114.41 45.52
CA ALA A 25 -91.11 113.40 46.28
C ALA A 25 -90.77 112.13 45.48
N PRO A 26 -91.72 111.49 44.74
CA PRO A 26 -91.39 110.28 43.97
C PRO A 26 -90.39 110.54 42.83
N MET A 27 -90.36 111.74 42.25
CA MET A 27 -89.38 112.09 41.21
C MET A 27 -87.96 112.22 41.77
N ALA A 28 -87.79 112.79 42.96
CA ALA A 28 -86.50 112.87 43.62
C ALA A 28 -85.93 111.48 43.99
N GLN A 29 -86.80 110.58 44.47
CA GLN A 29 -86.43 109.18 44.74
C GLN A 29 -86.05 108.44 43.46
N TRP A 30 -86.77 108.69 42.36
CA TRP A 30 -86.45 108.14 41.04
C TRP A 30 -85.07 108.61 40.54
N VAL A 31 -84.74 109.89 40.67
CA VAL A 31 -83.42 110.42 40.26
C VAL A 31 -82.30 109.80 41.10
N LYS A 32 -82.49 109.64 42.42
CA LYS A 32 -81.50 108.99 43.29
C LYS A 32 -81.27 107.52 42.89
N ALA A 33 -82.35 106.78 42.63
CA ALA A 33 -82.27 105.39 42.19
C ALA A 33 -81.57 105.24 40.82
N ASN A 34 -81.80 106.17 39.88
CA ASN A 34 -81.12 106.15 38.59
C ASN A 34 -79.61 106.42 38.68
N ILE A 35 -79.19 107.28 39.63
CA ILE A 35 -77.76 107.54 39.87
C ILE A 35 -77.09 106.32 40.51
N GLU A 36 -77.75 105.66 41.47
CA GLU A 36 -77.26 104.40 42.05
C GLU A 36 -77.19 103.29 40.99
N PHE A 37 -78.20 103.17 40.13
CA PHE A 37 -78.21 102.24 39.01
C PHE A 37 -77.05 102.51 38.03
N SER A 38 -76.79 103.78 37.69
CA SER A 38 -75.65 104.17 36.84
C SER A 38 -74.29 103.80 37.45
N ARG A 39 -74.14 103.89 38.77
CA ARG A 39 -72.89 103.51 39.46
C ARG A 39 -72.68 101.99 39.46
N VAL A 40 -73.74 101.22 39.64
CA VAL A 40 -73.68 99.75 39.54
C VAL A 40 -73.39 99.33 38.10
N LEU A 41 -74.04 99.95 37.12
CA LEU A 41 -73.84 99.62 35.70
C LEU A 41 -72.40 99.89 35.23
N GLN A 42 -71.79 101.00 35.67
CA GLN A 42 -70.38 101.30 35.39
C GLN A 42 -69.40 100.28 35.99
N ARG A 43 -69.79 99.62 37.08
CA ARG A 43 -68.94 98.63 37.76
C ARG A 43 -69.16 97.21 37.24
N VAL A 44 -70.38 96.88 36.83
CA VAL A 44 -70.76 95.54 36.35
C VAL A 44 -70.46 95.35 34.86
N SER A 45 -70.59 96.38 34.03
CA SER A 45 -70.29 96.31 32.59
C SER A 45 -68.87 95.81 32.24
N PRO A 46 -67.77 96.29 32.88
CA PRO A 46 -66.44 95.76 32.59
C PRO A 46 -66.26 94.32 33.11
N LEU A 47 -66.90 93.96 34.22
CA LEU A 47 -66.86 92.60 34.77
C LEU A 47 -67.63 91.60 33.89
N GLU A 48 -68.78 92.00 33.33
CA GLU A 48 -69.53 91.20 32.36
C GLU A 48 -68.74 91.03 31.05
N ALA A 49 -68.06 92.07 30.59
CA ALA A 49 -67.21 91.99 29.40
C ALA A 49 -65.98 91.08 29.62
N GLU A 50 -65.33 91.15 30.78
CA GLU A 50 -64.24 90.23 31.16
C GLU A 50 -64.73 88.79 31.31
N LEU A 51 -65.89 88.59 31.92
CA LEU A 51 -66.51 87.27 32.09
C LEU A 51 -66.84 86.66 30.71
N HIS A 52 -67.44 87.42 29.81
CA HIS A 52 -67.68 86.98 28.43
C HIS A 52 -66.39 86.64 27.68
N LYS A 53 -65.32 87.43 27.85
CA LYS A 53 -64.02 87.16 27.23
C LYS A 53 -63.38 85.88 27.76
N LEU A 54 -63.44 85.66 29.08
CA LEU A 54 -62.91 84.45 29.73
C LEU A 54 -63.75 83.23 29.36
N GLN A 55 -65.07 83.35 29.27
CA GLN A 55 -65.95 82.27 28.79
C GLN A 55 -65.64 81.90 27.34
N ALA A 56 -65.45 82.87 26.45
CA ALA A 56 -65.07 82.60 25.06
C ALA A 56 -63.70 81.88 24.97
N SER A 57 -62.71 82.29 25.76
CA SER A 57 -61.40 81.63 25.81
C SER A 57 -61.46 80.23 26.44
N LEU A 58 -62.33 80.03 27.44
CA LEU A 58 -62.57 78.72 28.05
C LEU A 58 -63.22 77.76 27.06
N GLU A 59 -64.24 78.23 26.32
CA GLU A 59 -64.91 77.44 25.28
C GLU A 59 -63.95 77.06 24.15
N GLU A 60 -63.08 77.97 23.72
CA GLU A 60 -62.05 77.70 22.72
C GLU A 60 -61.06 76.64 23.20
N SER A 61 -60.55 76.77 24.43
CA SER A 61 -59.62 75.80 25.03
C SER A 61 -60.27 74.43 25.22
N GLN A 62 -61.54 74.38 25.63
CA GLN A 62 -62.30 73.14 25.75
C GLN A 62 -62.53 72.44 24.40
N ARG A 63 -62.73 73.20 23.31
CA ARG A 63 -62.82 72.63 21.96
C ARG A 63 -61.50 72.02 21.52
N LEU A 64 -60.39 72.69 21.78
CA LEU A 64 -59.05 72.17 21.45
C LEU A 64 -58.73 70.90 22.23
N ILE A 65 -59.05 70.85 23.54
CA ILE A 65 -58.86 69.65 24.35
C ILE A 65 -59.66 68.48 23.79
N LYS A 66 -60.93 68.68 23.44
CA LYS A 66 -61.76 67.62 22.84
C LYS A 66 -61.18 67.11 21.52
N LEU A 67 -60.67 68.01 20.68
CA LEU A 67 -60.05 67.64 19.40
C LEU A 67 -58.78 66.79 19.62
N TYR A 68 -57.92 67.19 20.56
CA TYR A 68 -56.72 66.41 20.88
C TYR A 68 -57.03 65.09 21.60
N GLU A 69 -58.08 65.03 22.41
CA GLU A 69 -58.58 63.78 23.00
C GLU A 69 -59.05 62.81 21.91
N GLU A 70 -59.77 63.31 20.90
CA GLU A 70 -60.19 62.51 19.73
C GLU A 70 -59.00 62.02 18.91
N GLU A 71 -57.99 62.87 18.65
CA GLU A 71 -56.76 62.49 17.95
C GLU A 71 -55.95 61.44 18.73
N LEU A 72 -55.85 61.58 20.05
CA LEU A 72 -55.18 60.59 20.91
C LEU A 72 -55.87 59.24 20.86
N VAL A 73 -57.21 59.21 20.90
CA VAL A 73 -57.98 57.95 20.77
C VAL A 73 -57.73 57.30 19.40
N GLN A 74 -57.64 58.08 18.32
CA GLN A 74 -57.30 57.54 17.01
C GLN A 74 -55.86 57.00 16.95
N LEU A 75 -54.91 57.72 17.53
CA LEU A 75 -53.50 57.34 17.57
C LEU A 75 -53.30 56.08 18.43
N ASP A 76 -53.92 56.00 19.60
CA ASP A 76 -53.90 54.81 20.46
C ASP A 76 -54.54 53.61 19.77
N GLY A 77 -55.63 53.84 19.02
CA GLY A 77 -56.23 52.83 18.15
C GLY A 77 -55.26 52.30 17.09
N ALA A 78 -54.53 53.20 16.42
CA ALA A 78 -53.53 52.84 15.41
C ALA A 78 -52.33 52.11 16.02
N VAL A 79 -51.81 52.57 17.16
CA VAL A 79 -50.70 51.94 17.88
C VAL A 79 -51.10 50.55 18.40
N SER A 80 -52.31 50.39 18.92
CA SER A 80 -52.84 49.10 19.35
C SER A 80 -52.92 48.12 18.18
N LYS A 81 -53.40 48.59 17.02
CA LYS A 81 -53.48 47.79 15.79
C LYS A 81 -52.10 47.36 15.28
N LEU A 82 -51.14 48.29 15.20
CA LEU A 82 -49.75 48.02 14.80
C LEU A 82 -49.05 47.07 15.79
N LYS A 83 -49.28 47.22 17.10
CA LYS A 83 -48.73 46.33 18.12
C LYS A 83 -49.28 44.90 18.00
N GLY A 84 -50.57 44.77 17.68
CA GLY A 84 -51.20 43.49 17.38
C GLY A 84 -50.60 42.84 16.11
N GLU A 85 -50.45 43.60 15.03
CA GLU A 85 -49.84 43.13 13.79
C GLU A 85 -48.37 42.73 13.99
N PHE A 86 -47.59 43.51 14.74
CA PHE A 86 -46.20 43.19 15.06
C PHE A 86 -46.08 41.92 15.89
N SER A 87 -46.90 41.75 16.92
CA SER A 87 -46.92 40.53 17.73
C SER A 87 -47.28 39.30 16.90
N LYS A 88 -48.28 39.42 16.02
CA LYS A 88 -48.67 38.35 15.10
C LYS A 88 -47.53 38.00 14.13
N LYS A 89 -46.90 39.00 13.52
CA LYS A 89 -45.78 38.78 12.59
C LYS A 89 -44.54 38.21 13.26
N THR A 90 -44.28 38.59 14.51
CA THR A 90 -43.16 38.04 15.31
C THR A 90 -43.42 36.56 15.63
N SER A 91 -44.64 36.21 16.04
CA SER A 91 -45.03 34.81 16.27
C SER A 91 -44.99 33.97 14.98
N GLU A 92 -45.49 34.51 13.86
CA GLU A 92 -45.39 33.88 12.55
C GLU A 92 -43.92 33.63 12.16
N ALA A 93 -43.04 34.62 12.35
CA ALA A 93 -41.61 34.51 12.05
C ALA A 93 -40.88 33.50 12.93
N GLU A 94 -41.17 33.45 14.23
CA GLU A 94 -40.62 32.43 15.15
C GLU A 94 -41.09 31.03 14.75
N SER A 95 -42.37 30.87 14.42
CA SER A 95 -42.91 29.59 13.95
C SER A 95 -42.26 29.13 12.64
N LEU A 96 -42.03 30.07 11.71
CA LEU A 96 -41.32 29.79 10.47
C LEU A 96 -39.88 29.38 10.75
N LYS A 97 -39.18 30.11 11.62
CA LYS A 97 -37.79 29.80 11.99
C LYS A 97 -37.68 28.39 12.57
N MET A 98 -38.55 28.02 13.50
CA MET A 98 -38.59 26.66 14.05
C MET A 98 -38.84 25.61 12.96
N SER A 99 -39.71 25.91 11.99
CA SER A 99 -39.97 24.99 10.87
C SER A 99 -38.76 24.82 9.94
N VAL A 100 -38.00 25.89 9.72
CA VAL A 100 -36.76 25.89 8.92
C VAL A 100 -35.68 25.09 9.63
N ASP A 101 -35.45 25.33 10.93
CA ASP A 101 -34.46 24.58 11.72
C ASP A 101 -34.77 23.07 11.72
N LYS A 102 -36.05 22.70 11.83
CA LYS A 102 -36.49 21.31 11.72
C LYS A 102 -36.24 20.74 10.33
N ALA A 103 -36.53 21.51 9.28
CA ALA A 103 -36.27 21.09 7.90
C ALA A 103 -34.76 20.89 7.66
N GLU A 104 -33.91 21.81 8.11
CA GLU A 104 -32.44 21.72 7.99
C GLU A 104 -31.88 20.49 8.73
N ALA A 105 -32.35 20.22 9.94
CA ALA A 105 -31.96 19.03 10.70
C ALA A 105 -32.34 17.74 9.95
N THR A 106 -33.55 17.71 9.37
CA THR A 106 -34.02 16.57 8.57
C THR A 106 -33.19 16.39 7.30
N LEU A 107 -32.82 17.49 6.65
CA LEU A 107 -32.00 17.50 5.43
C LEU A 107 -30.56 17.06 5.71
N SER A 108 -29.99 17.47 6.85
CA SER A 108 -28.68 17.03 7.33
C SER A 108 -28.65 15.53 7.58
N ALA A 109 -29.65 14.98 8.28
CA ALA A 109 -29.77 13.54 8.51
C ALA A 109 -29.91 12.76 7.19
N ALA A 110 -30.72 13.26 6.25
CA ALA A 110 -30.86 12.65 4.93
C ALA A 110 -29.55 12.65 4.14
N ARG A 111 -28.75 13.73 4.21
CA ARG A 111 -27.43 13.81 3.58
C ARG A 111 -26.44 12.81 4.18
N GLN A 112 -26.39 12.70 5.50
CA GLN A 112 -25.52 11.70 6.16
C GLN A 112 -25.87 10.27 5.74
N LEU A 113 -27.17 9.94 5.63
CA LEU A 113 -27.60 8.64 5.12
C LEU A 113 -27.16 8.45 3.67
N LEU A 114 -27.31 9.46 2.81
CA LEU A 114 -26.89 9.42 1.41
C LEU A 114 -25.38 9.19 1.26
N ASP A 115 -24.57 9.84 2.08
CA ASP A 115 -23.12 9.64 2.12
C ASP A 115 -22.75 8.24 2.64
N GLY A 116 -23.47 7.75 3.65
CA GLY A 116 -23.35 6.36 4.14
C GLY A 116 -23.64 5.34 3.03
N LEU A 117 -24.75 5.50 2.31
CA LEU A 117 -25.13 4.66 1.18
C LEU A 117 -24.10 4.75 0.03
N ARG A 118 -23.53 5.93 -0.22
CA ARG A 118 -22.46 6.10 -1.23
C ARG A 118 -21.20 5.32 -0.83
N GLY A 119 -20.83 5.34 0.44
CA GLY A 119 -19.71 4.55 0.97
C GLY A 119 -19.97 3.05 0.89
N GLU A 120 -21.20 2.60 1.18
CA GLU A 120 -21.63 1.22 1.00
C GLU A 120 -21.56 0.77 -0.45
N LYS A 121 -22.06 1.58 -1.38
CA LYS A 121 -21.98 1.31 -2.82
C LYS A 121 -20.54 1.07 -3.28
N GLY A 122 -19.59 1.93 -2.91
CA GLY A 122 -18.18 1.76 -3.30
C GLY A 122 -17.54 0.49 -2.72
N ARG A 123 -17.91 0.13 -1.48
CA ARG A 123 -17.47 -1.14 -0.87
C ARG A 123 -18.05 -2.33 -1.62
N TRP A 124 -19.32 -2.30 -1.98
CA TRP A 124 -19.96 -3.35 -2.76
C TRP A 124 -19.38 -3.47 -4.17
N GLU A 125 -19.07 -2.37 -4.85
CA GLU A 125 -18.39 -2.40 -6.16
C GLU A 125 -17.02 -3.09 -6.07
N THR A 126 -16.24 -2.77 -5.02
CA THR A 126 -14.94 -3.44 -4.78
C THR A 126 -15.13 -4.93 -4.49
N GLN A 127 -16.09 -5.28 -3.62
CA GLN A 127 -16.38 -6.68 -3.29
C GLN A 127 -16.87 -7.48 -4.49
N VAL A 128 -17.75 -6.92 -5.32
CA VAL A 128 -18.22 -7.55 -6.56
C VAL A 128 -17.05 -7.77 -7.53
N GLY A 129 -16.11 -6.82 -7.63
CA GLY A 129 -14.88 -6.99 -8.40
C GLY A 129 -14.04 -8.18 -7.93
N THR A 130 -13.75 -8.25 -6.63
CA THR A 130 -13.00 -9.36 -6.02
C THR A 130 -13.71 -10.70 -6.21
N LEU A 131 -15.02 -10.75 -5.96
CA LEU A 131 -15.83 -11.96 -6.16
C LEU A 131 -15.86 -12.38 -7.63
N GLY A 132 -15.92 -11.42 -8.56
CA GLY A 132 -15.83 -11.69 -9.98
C GLY A 132 -14.49 -12.31 -10.40
N GLN A 133 -13.38 -11.87 -9.78
CA GLN A 133 -12.07 -12.47 -10.01
C GLN A 133 -11.98 -13.89 -9.40
N GLN A 134 -12.45 -14.07 -8.17
CA GLN A 134 -12.51 -15.38 -7.52
C GLN A 134 -13.39 -16.36 -8.30
N LEU A 135 -14.52 -15.91 -8.86
CA LEU A 135 -15.39 -16.74 -9.68
C LEU A 135 -14.71 -17.21 -10.98
N LYS A 136 -13.84 -16.39 -11.58
CA LYS A 136 -13.06 -16.78 -12.76
C LYS A 136 -11.98 -17.83 -12.43
N GLU A 137 -11.40 -17.74 -11.23
CA GLU A 137 -10.34 -18.65 -10.76
C GLU A 137 -10.89 -19.94 -10.12
N LEU A 138 -12.18 -19.95 -9.75
CA LEU A 138 -12.86 -21.05 -9.06
C LEU A 138 -12.83 -22.37 -9.87
N PRO A 139 -13.12 -22.40 -11.18
CA PRO A 139 -13.12 -23.64 -11.94
C PRO A 139 -11.74 -24.30 -11.94
N LEU A 140 -10.67 -23.52 -12.14
CA LEU A 140 -9.31 -24.02 -12.11
C LEU A 140 -8.92 -24.54 -10.73
N SER A 141 -9.22 -23.78 -9.68
CA SER A 141 -8.94 -24.18 -8.30
C SER A 141 -9.70 -25.44 -7.90
N SER A 142 -10.96 -25.57 -8.31
CA SER A 142 -11.79 -26.75 -8.07
C SER A 142 -11.29 -27.98 -8.82
N LEU A 143 -10.80 -27.81 -10.05
CA LEU A 143 -10.21 -28.88 -10.85
C LEU A 143 -8.89 -29.36 -10.24
N LEU A 144 -8.04 -28.44 -9.77
CA LEU A 144 -6.79 -28.76 -9.09
C LEU A 144 -7.04 -29.46 -7.75
N ALA A 145 -8.02 -29.00 -6.97
CA ALA A 145 -8.43 -29.65 -5.72
C ALA A 145 -9.00 -31.06 -5.98
N ALA A 146 -9.85 -31.21 -7.00
CA ALA A 146 -10.37 -32.52 -7.41
C ALA A 146 -9.22 -33.44 -7.85
N ALA A 147 -8.29 -32.98 -8.68
CA ALA A 147 -7.13 -33.76 -9.09
C ALA A 147 -6.25 -34.18 -7.90
N PHE A 148 -6.06 -33.28 -6.93
CA PHE A 148 -5.31 -33.56 -5.70
C PHE A 148 -6.00 -34.62 -4.82
N ILE A 149 -7.32 -34.55 -4.66
CA ILE A 149 -8.10 -35.51 -3.87
C ILE A 149 -8.27 -36.84 -4.61
N THR A 150 -8.24 -36.86 -5.95
CA THR A 150 -8.51 -38.10 -6.70
C THR A 150 -7.23 -38.90 -6.97
N TYR A 151 -6.13 -38.23 -7.32
CA TYR A 151 -4.92 -38.90 -7.80
C TYR A 151 -3.76 -38.92 -6.81
N LEU A 152 -3.74 -37.98 -5.86
CA LEU A 152 -2.64 -37.82 -4.90
C LEU A 152 -2.85 -38.37 -3.47
N PRO A 153 -4.02 -38.89 -3.02
CA PRO A 153 -4.16 -39.37 -1.63
C PRO A 153 -3.26 -40.55 -1.26
N ALA A 154 -2.93 -41.40 -2.23
CA ALA A 154 -2.10 -42.58 -2.01
C ALA A 154 -0.63 -42.24 -1.74
N TYR A 155 -0.22 -40.98 -1.94
CA TYR A 155 1.16 -40.54 -1.79
C TYR A 155 1.40 -39.85 -0.42
N PRO A 156 2.57 -40.09 0.21
CA PRO A 156 2.99 -39.38 1.41
C PRO A 156 3.03 -37.85 1.24
N GLU A 157 3.14 -37.12 2.35
CA GLU A 157 3.09 -35.65 2.35
C GLU A 157 4.22 -34.99 1.54
N GLU A 158 5.45 -35.51 1.60
CA GLU A 158 6.59 -34.95 0.87
C GLU A 158 6.37 -34.88 -0.68
N PRO A 159 5.98 -35.97 -1.37
CA PRO A 159 5.62 -35.90 -2.80
C PRO A 159 4.45 -34.96 -3.08
N ARG A 160 3.41 -34.95 -2.22
CA ARG A 160 2.24 -34.08 -2.39
C ARG A 160 2.61 -32.60 -2.32
N GLN A 161 3.46 -32.22 -1.37
CA GLN A 161 3.97 -30.86 -1.27
C GLN A 161 4.80 -30.45 -2.50
N LYS A 162 5.56 -31.37 -3.10
CA LYS A 162 6.30 -31.10 -4.34
C LYS A 162 5.37 -30.88 -5.55
N VAL A 163 4.28 -31.63 -5.67
CA VAL A 163 3.30 -31.42 -6.75
C VAL A 163 2.54 -30.11 -6.60
N VAL A 164 2.18 -29.75 -5.36
CA VAL A 164 1.63 -28.41 -5.05
C VAL A 164 2.65 -27.33 -5.41
N LYS A 165 3.93 -27.54 -5.11
CA LYS A 165 5.01 -26.62 -5.51
C LYS A 165 5.12 -26.46 -7.04
N VAL A 166 4.95 -27.53 -7.82
CA VAL A 166 4.90 -27.47 -9.30
C VAL A 166 3.72 -26.63 -9.81
N THR A 167 2.60 -26.54 -9.08
CA THR A 167 1.48 -25.65 -9.43
C THR A 167 1.67 -24.19 -8.99
N PHE A 168 2.60 -23.92 -8.07
CA PHE A 168 2.92 -22.57 -7.56
C PHE A 168 4.25 -22.01 -8.09
N GLU A 169 5.01 -22.77 -8.89
CA GLU A 169 6.24 -22.28 -9.48
C GLU A 169 5.93 -21.26 -10.58
N ALA A 170 6.54 -20.10 -10.41
CA ALA A 170 6.61 -19.03 -11.38
C ALA A 170 6.92 -19.58 -12.78
N PRO A 171 6.15 -19.26 -13.84
CA PRO A 171 6.59 -19.57 -15.20
C PRO A 171 7.98 -18.98 -15.42
N PRO A 172 8.94 -19.80 -15.91
CA PRO A 172 10.32 -19.36 -16.09
C PRO A 172 10.41 -18.33 -17.21
N GLY A 173 11.51 -17.58 -17.17
CA GLY A 173 11.92 -16.71 -18.25
C GLY A 173 11.79 -15.22 -17.94
N MET A 174 12.67 -14.44 -18.57
CA MET A 174 12.88 -13.02 -18.32
C MET A 174 11.59 -12.20 -18.43
N LYS A 175 10.81 -12.46 -19.49
CA LYS A 175 9.55 -11.75 -19.76
C LYS A 175 8.55 -11.94 -18.63
N LYS A 176 8.30 -13.19 -18.23
CA LYS A 176 7.30 -13.52 -17.19
C LYS A 176 7.74 -13.04 -15.81
N ASN A 177 9.04 -13.09 -15.54
CA ASN A 177 9.64 -12.54 -14.33
C ASN A 177 9.37 -11.04 -14.22
N LEU A 178 9.76 -10.27 -15.25
CA LEU A 178 9.55 -8.83 -15.31
C LEU A 178 8.08 -8.42 -15.30
N GLN A 179 7.21 -9.14 -16.03
CA GLN A 179 5.76 -8.90 -16.03
C GLN A 179 5.20 -8.94 -14.61
N ARG A 180 5.53 -9.98 -13.83
CA ARG A 180 5.07 -10.11 -12.45
C ARG A 180 5.61 -9.01 -11.54
N THR A 181 6.89 -8.66 -11.69
CA THR A 181 7.47 -7.54 -10.94
C THR A 181 6.74 -6.23 -11.24
N TYR A 182 6.41 -5.97 -12.50
CA TYR A 182 5.70 -4.75 -12.91
C TYR A 182 4.19 -4.77 -12.65
N GLU A 183 3.55 -5.93 -12.53
CA GLU A 183 2.18 -6.07 -12.02
C GLU A 183 2.08 -5.64 -10.56
N ALA A 184 3.10 -5.94 -9.75
CA ALA A 184 3.16 -5.53 -8.35
C ALA A 184 3.41 -4.01 -8.16
N TRP A 185 3.90 -3.31 -9.18
CA TRP A 185 4.22 -1.88 -9.10
C TRP A 185 3.19 -1.01 -9.81
N SER A 186 2.53 -0.12 -9.05
CA SER A 186 1.54 0.81 -9.60
C SER A 186 2.19 1.93 -10.43
N ALA A 187 1.39 2.59 -11.28
CA ALA A 187 1.88 3.71 -12.10
C ALA A 187 2.29 4.90 -11.21
N GLU A 188 1.54 5.14 -10.14
CA GLU A 188 1.81 6.19 -9.15
C GLU A 188 3.11 5.90 -8.38
N TYR A 189 3.36 4.63 -8.04
CA TYR A 189 4.59 4.23 -7.36
C TYR A 189 5.83 4.46 -8.24
N LEU A 190 5.77 4.12 -9.53
CA LEU A 190 6.88 4.40 -10.46
C LEU A 190 7.09 5.90 -10.68
N ALA A 191 5.99 6.66 -10.77
CA ALA A 191 6.03 8.11 -10.93
C ALA A 191 6.48 8.85 -9.66
N SER A 192 6.55 8.17 -8.51
CA SER A 192 7.00 8.79 -7.27
C SER A 192 8.52 9.05 -7.29
N GLY A 193 8.90 10.33 -7.27
CA GLY A 193 10.30 10.75 -7.25
C GLY A 193 10.89 11.03 -8.64
N PRO A 194 12.23 11.22 -8.73
CA PRO A 194 12.89 11.65 -9.95
C PRO A 194 12.94 10.52 -11.00
N PRO A 195 12.99 10.82 -12.32
CA PRO A 195 13.00 9.81 -13.37
C PRO A 195 14.12 8.77 -13.26
N ILE A 196 15.28 9.16 -12.73
CA ILE A 196 16.40 8.23 -12.47
C ILE A 196 16.04 7.10 -11.50
N ARG A 197 15.10 7.33 -10.58
CA ARG A 197 14.59 6.30 -9.68
C ARG A 197 13.84 5.21 -10.47
N ALA A 198 12.94 5.61 -11.36
CA ALA A 198 12.19 4.67 -12.20
C ALA A 198 13.12 3.85 -13.11
N GLN A 199 14.14 4.50 -13.66
CA GLN A 199 15.18 3.85 -14.46
C GLN A 199 15.93 2.78 -13.66
N LEU A 200 16.41 3.13 -12.46
CA LEU A 200 17.15 2.19 -11.60
C LEU A 200 16.26 1.07 -11.06
N LEU A 201 14.96 1.31 -10.82
CA LEU A 201 14.00 0.27 -10.47
C LEU A 201 13.84 -0.75 -11.61
N PHE A 202 13.78 -0.30 -12.87
CA PHE A 202 13.77 -1.22 -14.02
C PHE A 202 15.06 -2.02 -14.13
N VAL A 203 16.22 -1.36 -13.96
CA VAL A 203 17.53 -2.04 -13.95
C VAL A 203 17.60 -3.08 -12.82
N LEU A 204 17.05 -2.78 -11.65
CA LEU A 204 16.98 -3.72 -10.53
C LEU A 204 16.04 -4.90 -10.82
N ALA A 205 14.86 -4.67 -11.39
CA ALA A 205 13.96 -5.75 -11.81
C ALA A 205 14.64 -6.65 -12.85
N TRP A 206 15.35 -6.05 -13.81
CA TRP A 206 16.11 -6.77 -14.82
C TRP A 206 17.22 -7.61 -14.20
N PHE A 207 18.03 -7.01 -13.32
CA PHE A 207 19.07 -7.72 -12.58
C PHE A 207 18.49 -8.89 -11.78
N HIS A 208 17.40 -8.65 -11.05
CA HIS A 208 16.74 -9.68 -10.24
C HIS A 208 16.28 -10.87 -11.07
N ALA A 209 15.66 -10.61 -12.22
CA ALA A 209 15.26 -11.65 -13.17
C ALA A 209 16.48 -12.41 -13.70
N VAL A 210 17.55 -11.72 -14.13
CA VAL A 210 18.79 -12.36 -14.60
C VAL A 210 19.39 -13.30 -13.54
N VAL A 211 19.52 -12.86 -12.28
CA VAL A 211 20.12 -13.72 -11.24
C VAL A 211 19.24 -14.93 -10.89
N GLN A 212 17.91 -14.80 -11.03
CA GLN A 212 16.97 -15.92 -10.87
C GLN A 212 17.04 -16.91 -12.04
N GLU A 213 16.97 -16.44 -13.29
CA GLU A 213 16.98 -17.30 -14.48
C GLU A 213 18.34 -18.01 -14.67
N ARG A 214 19.44 -17.41 -14.21
CA ARG A 214 20.76 -18.07 -14.22
C ARG A 214 20.80 -19.36 -13.42
N ARG A 215 19.89 -19.60 -12.47
CA ARG A 215 19.80 -20.87 -11.72
C ARG A 215 19.44 -22.08 -12.60
N THR A 216 18.82 -21.84 -13.75
CA THR A 216 18.51 -22.88 -14.73
C THR A 216 19.77 -23.55 -15.28
N TYR A 217 20.91 -22.86 -15.21
CA TYR A 217 22.18 -23.26 -15.82
C TYR A 217 23.25 -23.69 -14.82
N ILE A 218 22.87 -24.14 -13.61
CA ILE A 218 23.84 -24.66 -12.63
C ILE A 218 24.57 -25.89 -13.22
N PRO A 219 25.92 -25.99 -13.11
CA PRO A 219 26.84 -25.12 -12.34
C PRO A 219 27.41 -23.88 -13.06
N GLN A 220 27.14 -23.67 -14.34
CA GLN A 220 27.74 -22.58 -15.13
C GLN A 220 27.07 -21.21 -14.87
N GLY A 221 25.79 -21.22 -14.55
CA GLY A 221 25.04 -20.03 -14.14
C GLY A 221 25.46 -19.53 -12.77
N TRP A 222 25.52 -20.47 -11.83
CA TRP A 222 25.98 -20.34 -10.44
C TRP A 222 26.58 -21.69 -10.03
N THR A 223 27.58 -21.70 -9.13
CA THR A 223 28.17 -22.97 -8.66
C THR A 223 27.13 -23.86 -7.97
N LYS A 224 26.13 -23.24 -7.31
CA LYS A 224 25.02 -23.94 -6.64
C LYS A 224 23.74 -23.11 -6.64
N PHE A 225 22.67 -23.69 -6.11
CA PHE A 225 21.40 -22.99 -5.99
C PHE A 225 21.44 -21.95 -4.86
N TYR A 226 21.22 -20.69 -5.22
CA TYR A 226 21.06 -19.56 -4.30
C TYR A 226 19.64 -19.02 -4.34
N GLU A 227 18.98 -18.93 -3.19
CA GLU A 227 17.64 -18.37 -3.11
C GLU A 227 17.68 -16.83 -3.05
N PHE A 228 17.36 -16.19 -4.16
CA PHE A 228 17.02 -14.77 -4.33
C PHE A 228 15.50 -14.65 -4.41
N SER A 229 14.94 -13.93 -3.46
CA SER A 229 13.52 -13.81 -3.14
C SER A 229 13.00 -12.42 -3.45
N PHE A 230 11.67 -12.25 -3.43
CA PHE A 230 11.06 -10.93 -3.54
C PHE A 230 11.43 -9.98 -2.39
N ALA A 231 11.87 -10.50 -1.23
CA ALA A 231 12.38 -9.66 -0.14
C ALA A 231 13.68 -8.95 -0.54
N ASP A 232 14.58 -9.64 -1.25
CA ASP A 232 15.84 -9.06 -1.75
C ASP A 232 15.57 -7.95 -2.77
N LEU A 233 14.57 -8.15 -3.65
CA LEU A 233 14.12 -7.13 -4.58
C LEU A 233 13.60 -5.88 -3.85
N ARG A 234 12.72 -6.06 -2.85
CA ARG A 234 12.18 -4.94 -2.05
C ARG A 234 13.28 -4.17 -1.32
N SER A 235 14.21 -4.86 -0.66
CA SER A 235 15.36 -4.21 -0.01
C SER A 235 16.19 -3.40 -1.01
N GLY A 236 16.39 -3.92 -2.22
CA GLY A 236 17.05 -3.18 -3.30
C GLY A 236 16.27 -1.93 -3.74
N MET A 237 14.93 -2.00 -3.78
CA MET A 237 14.07 -0.84 -4.10
C MET A 237 14.21 0.26 -3.05
N ASP A 238 14.28 -0.10 -1.77
CA ASP A 238 14.45 0.85 -0.67
C ASP A 238 15.83 1.54 -0.74
N VAL A 239 16.89 0.78 -1.03
CA VAL A 239 18.24 1.33 -1.25
C VAL A 239 18.25 2.29 -2.43
N ILE A 240 17.59 1.97 -3.55
CA ILE A 240 17.49 2.85 -4.72
C ILE A 240 16.70 4.12 -4.38
N ALA A 241 15.60 4.00 -3.65
CA ALA A 241 14.80 5.14 -3.23
C ALA A 241 15.62 6.12 -2.36
N LEU A 242 16.43 5.58 -1.43
CA LEU A 242 17.34 6.38 -0.62
C LEU A 242 18.44 7.04 -1.47
N ALA A 243 19.08 6.27 -2.36
CA ALA A 243 20.18 6.73 -3.20
C ALA A 243 19.78 7.80 -4.23
N THR A 244 18.50 7.87 -4.59
CA THR A 244 17.97 8.81 -5.60
C THR A 244 17.11 9.93 -5.01
N LYS A 245 17.01 10.06 -3.69
CA LYS A 245 16.13 11.03 -3.01
C LYS A 245 16.34 12.49 -3.46
N THR A 246 17.57 12.86 -3.81
CA THR A 246 17.95 14.23 -4.22
C THR A 246 17.77 14.50 -5.71
N GLY A 247 17.46 13.49 -6.53
CA GLY A 247 17.42 13.59 -7.99
C GLY A 247 18.78 13.58 -8.69
N ALA A 248 19.88 13.66 -7.93
CA ALA A 248 21.22 13.50 -8.47
C ALA A 248 21.56 12.02 -8.77
N ALA A 249 22.62 11.80 -9.55
CA ALA A 249 23.15 10.47 -9.76
C ALA A 249 23.59 9.83 -8.41
N PRO A 250 23.29 8.54 -8.18
CA PRO A 250 23.68 7.88 -6.95
C PRO A 250 25.20 7.74 -6.86
N GLN A 251 25.71 7.60 -5.63
CA GLN A 251 27.10 7.19 -5.42
C GLN A 251 27.26 5.72 -5.81
N TRP A 252 27.69 5.46 -7.05
CA TRP A 252 27.74 4.11 -7.62
C TRP A 252 28.46 3.09 -6.73
N PRO A 253 29.66 3.36 -6.15
CA PRO A 253 30.32 2.38 -5.30
C PRO A 253 29.51 2.00 -4.05
N LEU A 254 28.81 2.97 -3.46
CA LEU A 254 27.96 2.74 -2.29
C LEU A 254 26.71 1.93 -2.66
N LEU A 255 26.04 2.28 -3.75
CA LEU A 255 24.88 1.53 -4.25
C LEU A 255 25.25 0.08 -4.56
N LEU A 256 26.38 -0.12 -5.26
CA LEU A 256 26.90 -1.44 -5.60
C LEU A 256 27.26 -2.23 -4.33
N GLY A 257 27.95 -1.64 -3.37
CA GLY A 257 28.32 -2.29 -2.11
C GLY A 257 27.10 -2.71 -1.28
N LEU A 258 26.04 -1.88 -1.23
CA LEU A 258 24.79 -2.25 -0.54
C LEU A 258 24.05 -3.39 -1.25
N LEU A 259 24.02 -3.40 -2.59
CA LEU A 259 23.40 -4.47 -3.35
C LEU A 259 24.22 -5.78 -3.26
N ASP A 260 25.53 -5.69 -3.31
CA ASP A 260 26.47 -6.83 -3.26
C ASP A 260 26.58 -7.37 -1.83
N ASP A 261 27.13 -6.61 -0.89
CA ASP A 261 27.46 -7.14 0.44
C ASP A 261 26.24 -7.37 1.33
N ALA A 262 25.23 -6.48 1.26
CA ALA A 262 24.12 -6.49 2.22
C ALA A 262 22.87 -7.25 1.72
N ILE A 263 22.59 -7.26 0.41
CA ILE A 263 21.33 -7.79 -0.12
C ILE A 263 21.55 -9.12 -0.85
N TYR A 264 22.27 -9.13 -1.97
CA TYR A 264 22.36 -10.30 -2.84
C TYR A 264 23.55 -11.22 -2.52
N GLY A 265 24.66 -10.67 -2.05
CA GLY A 265 25.93 -11.38 -1.85
C GLY A 265 26.12 -12.00 -0.47
N GLY A 266 25.35 -11.59 0.55
CA GLY A 266 25.42 -12.18 1.91
C GLY A 266 25.14 -13.69 1.98
N ARG A 267 24.59 -14.27 0.90
CA ARG A 267 24.33 -15.71 0.75
C ARG A 267 25.34 -16.44 -0.15
N LEU A 268 26.24 -15.70 -0.82
CA LEU A 268 27.27 -16.25 -1.70
C LEU A 268 28.51 -16.59 -0.86
N ASP A 269 28.79 -17.88 -0.74
CA ASP A 269 29.96 -18.43 -0.05
C ASP A 269 31.07 -18.88 -1.01
N ASN A 270 30.83 -18.83 -2.31
CA ASN A 270 31.83 -19.10 -3.34
C ASN A 270 32.38 -17.77 -3.89
N THR A 271 33.71 -17.64 -3.88
CA THR A 271 34.40 -16.40 -4.30
C THR A 271 34.17 -16.04 -5.77
N PHE A 272 34.04 -17.03 -6.66
CA PHE A 272 33.75 -16.79 -8.07
C PHE A 272 32.31 -16.33 -8.28
N ASP A 273 31.36 -16.91 -7.55
CA ASP A 273 29.97 -16.47 -7.60
C ASP A 273 29.83 -15.03 -7.06
N SER A 274 30.52 -14.66 -5.98
CA SER A 274 30.57 -13.27 -5.50
C SER A 274 31.15 -12.32 -6.55
N GLN A 275 32.26 -12.69 -7.21
CA GLN A 275 32.84 -11.87 -8.28
C GLN A 275 31.91 -11.73 -9.49
N LEU A 276 31.17 -12.79 -9.83
CA LEU A 276 30.19 -12.78 -10.91
C LEU A 276 29.03 -11.83 -10.59
N LEU A 277 28.47 -11.91 -9.37
CA LEU A 277 27.41 -11.02 -8.90
C LEU A 277 27.83 -9.56 -9.03
N LEU A 278 29.00 -9.22 -8.48
CA LEU A 278 29.56 -7.87 -8.54
C LEU A 278 29.81 -7.39 -9.97
N THR A 279 30.22 -8.30 -10.87
CA THR A 279 30.41 -7.98 -12.29
C THR A 279 29.10 -7.62 -12.98
N PHE A 280 28.02 -8.34 -12.70
CA PHE A 280 26.69 -7.99 -13.20
C PHE A 280 26.21 -6.66 -12.64
N LEU A 281 26.34 -6.45 -11.34
CA LEU A 281 25.98 -5.20 -10.68
C LEU A 281 26.71 -4.02 -11.33
N ARG A 282 28.04 -4.10 -11.51
CA ARG A 282 28.84 -3.04 -12.16
C ARG A 282 28.42 -2.78 -13.61
N ARG A 283 28.09 -3.83 -14.38
CA ARG A 283 27.66 -3.70 -15.77
C ARG A 283 26.27 -3.08 -15.91
N LEU A 284 25.39 -3.29 -14.94
CA LEU A 284 24.01 -2.83 -14.97
C LEU A 284 23.81 -1.48 -14.27
N PHE A 285 24.46 -1.23 -13.14
CA PHE A 285 24.31 -0.02 -12.33
C PHE A 285 25.49 0.92 -12.55
N ASN A 286 25.42 1.75 -13.58
CA ASN A 286 26.41 2.78 -13.89
C ASN A 286 25.78 3.95 -14.68
N ALA A 287 26.57 5.01 -14.90
CA ALA A 287 26.10 6.20 -15.59
C ALA A 287 25.84 6.01 -17.10
N ASP A 288 26.29 4.89 -17.71
CA ASP A 288 26.05 4.61 -19.12
C ASP A 288 24.70 3.90 -19.35
N THR A 289 24.12 3.25 -18.33
CA THR A 289 22.86 2.48 -18.44
C THR A 289 21.61 3.28 -18.08
N VAL A 290 21.77 4.41 -17.38
CA VAL A 290 20.68 5.34 -17.02
C VAL A 290 21.09 6.76 -17.39
N GLY A 291 20.13 7.60 -17.76
CA GLY A 291 20.43 8.96 -18.22
C GLY A 291 19.24 9.90 -18.32
N ALA A 292 19.52 11.17 -18.58
CA ALA A 292 18.50 12.17 -18.88
C ALA A 292 17.99 12.04 -20.33
N ALA A 293 16.81 12.59 -20.60
CA ALA A 293 16.23 12.61 -21.95
C ALA A 293 17.21 13.23 -22.97
N GLY A 294 17.47 12.53 -24.07
CA GLY A 294 18.43 12.95 -25.11
C GLY A 294 19.89 12.54 -24.86
N GLY A 295 20.21 11.91 -23.72
CA GLY A 295 21.52 11.32 -23.46
C GLY A 295 21.78 10.02 -24.23
N LYS A 296 23.05 9.70 -24.52
CA LYS A 296 23.44 8.41 -25.09
C LYS A 296 23.45 7.34 -23.99
N VAL A 297 22.37 6.57 -23.88
CA VAL A 297 22.26 5.42 -22.96
C VAL A 297 22.64 4.14 -23.70
N ARG A 298 23.48 3.30 -23.09
CA ARG A 298 23.86 1.99 -23.63
C ARG A 298 22.73 0.96 -23.40
N PRO A 299 22.51 0.02 -24.35
CA PRO A 299 21.61 -1.09 -24.12
C PRO A 299 22.04 -1.96 -22.93
N LEU A 300 21.08 -2.59 -22.27
CA LEU A 300 21.34 -3.55 -21.21
C LEU A 300 22.17 -4.73 -21.74
N PRO A 301 23.18 -5.20 -21.00
CA PRO A 301 24.08 -6.28 -21.43
C PRO A 301 23.33 -7.48 -21.97
N GLY A 302 23.78 -7.99 -23.13
CA GLY A 302 23.16 -9.18 -23.73
C GLY A 302 21.84 -8.92 -24.47
N SER A 303 21.41 -7.65 -24.60
CA SER A 303 20.13 -7.30 -25.21
C SER A 303 20.25 -6.06 -26.11
N LYS A 304 19.15 -5.75 -26.81
CA LYS A 304 18.95 -4.48 -27.53
C LYS A 304 18.11 -3.46 -26.74
N VAL A 305 17.79 -3.77 -25.48
CA VAL A 305 16.88 -2.96 -24.65
C VAL A 305 17.62 -1.74 -24.11
N VAL A 306 17.10 -0.55 -24.40
CA VAL A 306 17.55 0.71 -23.80
C VAL A 306 16.54 1.12 -22.74
N VAL A 307 17.03 1.54 -21.56
CA VAL A 307 16.16 1.94 -20.46
C VAL A 307 15.45 3.26 -20.81
N PRO A 308 14.11 3.35 -20.69
CA PRO A 308 13.37 4.59 -20.91
C PRO A 308 13.83 5.70 -19.97
N THR A 309 13.90 6.94 -20.45
CA THR A 309 14.29 8.07 -19.60
C THR A 309 13.12 8.66 -18.78
N THR A 310 11.91 8.14 -18.98
CA THR A 310 10.66 8.63 -18.37
C THR A 310 10.37 7.90 -17.04
N SER A 311 9.39 8.41 -16.30
CA SER A 311 8.82 7.74 -15.12
C SER A 311 7.47 7.06 -15.41
N HIS A 312 7.05 7.00 -16.68
CA HIS A 312 5.77 6.42 -17.07
C HIS A 312 5.84 4.90 -17.14
N ARG A 313 5.04 4.21 -16.32
CA ARG A 313 4.96 2.74 -16.29
C ARG A 313 4.70 2.13 -17.67
N ALA A 314 3.90 2.78 -18.52
CA ALA A 314 3.56 2.29 -19.85
C ALA A 314 4.79 2.06 -20.74
N ASP A 315 5.81 2.92 -20.66
CA ASP A 315 7.03 2.82 -21.47
C ASP A 315 7.84 1.57 -21.12
N TYR A 316 7.95 1.27 -19.83
CA TYR A 316 8.62 0.07 -19.34
C TYR A 316 7.82 -1.20 -19.68
N VAL A 317 6.48 -1.17 -19.50
CA VAL A 317 5.61 -2.31 -19.82
C VAL A 317 5.60 -2.62 -21.32
N SER A 318 5.70 -1.60 -22.18
CA SER A 318 5.89 -1.76 -23.62
C SER A 318 7.14 -2.58 -23.95
N ILE A 319 8.28 -2.22 -23.35
CA ILE A 319 9.55 -2.96 -23.50
C ILE A 319 9.39 -4.41 -23.03
N ILE A 320 8.81 -4.62 -21.84
CA ILE A 320 8.61 -5.96 -21.28
C ILE A 320 7.70 -6.81 -22.18
N SER A 321 6.65 -6.21 -22.73
CA SER A 321 5.71 -6.90 -23.62
C SER A 321 6.35 -7.30 -24.96
N ALA A 322 7.31 -6.51 -25.43
CA ALA A 322 8.07 -6.75 -26.65
C ALA A 322 9.19 -7.79 -26.48
N LEU A 323 9.51 -8.22 -25.25
CA LEU A 323 10.48 -9.30 -25.04
C LEU A 323 9.99 -10.62 -25.66
N PRO A 324 10.91 -11.46 -26.18
CA PRO A 324 10.57 -12.80 -26.66
C PRO A 324 10.07 -13.68 -25.52
N GLU A 325 9.25 -14.68 -25.84
CA GLU A 325 8.80 -15.69 -24.85
C GLU A 325 9.91 -16.70 -24.51
N VAL A 326 10.88 -16.88 -25.42
CA VAL A 326 12.03 -17.75 -25.23
C VAL A 326 13.27 -16.89 -25.05
N ASP A 327 13.96 -17.08 -23.93
CA ASP A 327 15.17 -16.34 -23.62
C ASP A 327 16.36 -16.85 -24.43
N THR A 328 17.20 -15.91 -24.88
CA THR A 328 18.48 -16.23 -25.53
C THR A 328 19.61 -16.23 -24.50
N PRO A 329 20.58 -17.16 -24.57
CA PRO A 329 21.74 -17.22 -23.66
C PRO A 329 22.48 -15.88 -23.48
N GLY A 330 22.56 -15.09 -24.55
CA GLY A 330 23.18 -13.76 -24.54
C GLY A 330 22.60 -12.82 -23.47
N LEU A 331 21.29 -12.91 -23.19
CA LEU A 331 20.58 -12.10 -22.19
C LEU A 331 21.17 -12.27 -20.79
N PHE A 332 21.67 -13.47 -20.51
CA PHE A 332 22.30 -13.84 -19.25
C PHE A 332 23.82 -13.70 -19.31
N CYS A 333 24.38 -13.09 -20.36
CA CYS A 333 25.81 -13.03 -20.64
C CYS A 333 26.47 -14.42 -20.73
N MET A 334 25.77 -15.41 -21.30
CA MET A 334 26.26 -16.78 -21.49
C MET A 334 26.46 -17.09 -22.98
N PRO A 335 27.36 -18.04 -23.30
CA PRO A 335 27.57 -18.48 -24.68
C PRO A 335 26.40 -19.32 -25.21
N ASP A 336 26.20 -19.35 -26.52
CA ASP A 336 25.07 -20.03 -27.17
C ASP A 336 25.05 -21.56 -26.95
N ASN A 337 26.20 -22.17 -26.62
CA ASN A 337 26.29 -23.59 -26.31
C ASN A 337 25.83 -23.95 -24.89
N ILE A 338 25.42 -22.97 -24.08
CA ILE A 338 25.05 -23.20 -22.68
C ILE A 338 23.85 -24.12 -22.54
N ASP A 339 22.84 -23.97 -23.40
CA ASP A 339 21.63 -24.79 -23.38
C ASP A 339 21.95 -26.26 -23.56
N ARG A 340 22.85 -26.58 -24.50
CA ARG A 340 23.32 -27.94 -24.74
C ARG A 340 24.01 -28.52 -23.51
N THR A 341 24.83 -27.71 -22.83
CA THR A 341 25.57 -28.14 -21.63
C THR A 341 24.62 -28.37 -20.46
N ALA A 342 23.68 -27.45 -20.22
CA ALA A 342 22.66 -27.58 -19.19
C ALA A 342 21.75 -28.79 -19.45
N GLN A 343 21.33 -29.01 -20.70
CA GLN A 343 20.56 -30.18 -21.10
C GLN A 343 21.31 -31.48 -20.84
N GLN A 344 22.61 -31.56 -21.13
CA GLN A 344 23.42 -32.75 -20.84
C GLN A 344 23.47 -33.06 -19.34
N VAL A 345 23.74 -32.07 -18.50
CA VAL A 345 23.78 -32.23 -17.04
C VAL A 345 22.41 -32.61 -16.49
N ASN A 346 21.34 -31.92 -16.91
CA ASN A 346 19.97 -32.21 -16.48
C ASN A 346 19.54 -33.62 -16.92
N SER A 347 19.85 -34.03 -18.16
CA SER A 347 19.55 -35.36 -18.67
C SER A 347 20.29 -36.44 -17.86
N ALA A 348 21.58 -36.26 -17.60
CA ALA A 348 22.36 -37.18 -16.76
C ALA A 348 21.77 -37.31 -15.35
N ARG A 349 21.36 -36.19 -14.75
CA ARG A 349 20.71 -36.17 -13.42
C ARG A 349 19.37 -36.92 -13.44
N VAL A 350 18.51 -36.68 -14.42
CA VAL A 350 17.21 -37.36 -14.54
C VAL A 350 17.41 -38.86 -14.78
N ILE A 351 18.34 -39.25 -15.66
CA ILE A 351 18.69 -40.65 -15.89
C ILE A 351 19.15 -41.31 -14.59
N ALA A 352 20.03 -40.66 -13.82
CA ALA A 352 20.50 -41.18 -12.54
C ALA A 352 19.35 -41.33 -11.53
N GLN A 353 18.43 -40.36 -11.45
CA GLN A 353 17.24 -40.44 -10.59
C GLN A 353 16.31 -41.59 -10.99
N LEU A 354 16.04 -41.76 -12.28
CA LEU A 354 15.21 -42.85 -12.80
C LEU A 354 15.84 -44.22 -12.53
N LYS A 355 17.16 -44.36 -12.73
CA LYS A 355 17.90 -45.56 -12.36
C LYS A 355 17.78 -45.87 -10.87
N ALA A 356 17.99 -44.87 -10.01
CA ALA A 356 17.87 -45.05 -8.57
C ALA A 356 16.45 -45.49 -8.14
N MET A 357 15.41 -44.97 -8.80
CA MET A 357 14.02 -45.40 -8.57
C MET A 357 13.79 -46.84 -9.02
N SER A 358 14.27 -47.22 -10.21
CA SER A 358 14.17 -48.60 -10.71
C SER A 358 14.84 -49.59 -9.77
N LEU A 359 16.03 -49.26 -9.26
CA LEU A 359 16.80 -50.15 -8.39
C LEU A 359 16.22 -50.28 -6.98
N ARG A 360 15.51 -49.26 -6.49
CA ARG A 360 14.75 -49.36 -5.24
C ARG A 360 13.55 -50.30 -5.36
N ALA A 361 12.93 -50.39 -6.54
CA ALA A 361 11.88 -51.37 -6.79
C ALA A 361 12.43 -52.80 -6.79
N ASP A 362 13.63 -53.01 -7.35
CA ASP A 362 14.29 -54.32 -7.38
C ASP A 362 14.87 -54.75 -6.02
N ALA A 363 15.29 -53.79 -5.18
CA ALA A 363 15.85 -54.07 -3.85
C ALA A 363 14.86 -54.75 -2.88
N ALA A 364 13.55 -54.68 -3.16
CA ALA A 364 12.53 -55.44 -2.43
C ALA A 364 12.67 -56.97 -2.62
N GLY A 365 13.36 -57.41 -3.68
CA GLY A 365 13.57 -58.83 -4.01
C GLY A 365 14.75 -59.52 -3.31
N GLY A 366 15.51 -58.81 -2.47
CA GLY A 366 16.68 -59.37 -1.78
C GLY A 366 17.87 -59.65 -2.72
N PHE A 367 18.87 -60.37 -2.22
CA PHE A 367 20.07 -60.69 -3.01
C PHE A 367 19.77 -61.73 -4.09
N ASN A 368 19.90 -61.33 -5.36
CA ASN A 368 19.81 -62.23 -6.51
C ASN A 368 21.17 -62.35 -7.23
N ARG A 369 21.78 -63.54 -7.11
CA ARG A 369 23.11 -63.83 -7.67
C ARG A 369 23.16 -63.70 -9.20
N GLN A 370 22.12 -64.08 -9.92
CA GLN A 370 22.10 -64.00 -11.39
C GLN A 370 22.01 -62.54 -11.86
N GLN A 371 21.19 -61.73 -11.19
CA GLN A 371 21.06 -60.30 -11.47
C GLN A 371 22.37 -59.55 -11.20
N TRP A 372 23.01 -59.82 -10.05
CA TRP A 372 24.30 -59.22 -9.71
C TRP A 372 25.40 -59.66 -10.68
N GLN A 373 25.42 -60.93 -11.10
CA GLN A 373 26.38 -61.41 -12.09
C GLN A 373 26.21 -60.69 -13.45
N ALA A 374 24.97 -60.45 -13.88
CA ALA A 374 24.68 -59.73 -15.12
C ALA A 374 25.13 -58.27 -15.06
N GLN A 375 24.88 -57.58 -13.93
CA GLN A 375 25.17 -56.14 -13.79
C GLN A 375 26.63 -55.84 -13.42
N LEU A 376 27.22 -56.59 -12.48
CA LEU A 376 28.58 -56.35 -11.97
C LEU A 376 29.67 -57.13 -12.73
N GLY A 377 29.30 -58.20 -13.45
CA GLY A 377 30.26 -59.03 -14.20
C GLY A 377 31.15 -58.27 -15.19
N PRO A 378 30.64 -57.30 -15.98
CA PRO A 378 31.46 -56.45 -16.84
C PRO A 378 32.51 -55.63 -16.07
N LEU A 379 32.12 -55.04 -14.94
CA LEU A 379 33.00 -54.25 -14.08
C LEU A 379 34.13 -55.11 -13.50
N LEU A 380 33.81 -56.31 -13.02
CA LEU A 380 34.81 -57.24 -12.48
C LEU A 380 35.82 -57.68 -13.54
N ARG A 381 35.36 -57.98 -14.77
CA ARG A 381 36.26 -58.33 -15.88
C ARG A 381 37.16 -57.16 -16.28
N LEU A 382 36.62 -55.94 -16.31
CA LEU A 382 37.41 -54.74 -16.58
C LEU A 382 38.50 -54.55 -15.51
N TRP A 383 38.15 -54.73 -14.24
CA TRP A 383 39.13 -54.65 -13.14
C TRP A 383 40.22 -55.70 -13.28
N ASP A 384 39.86 -56.96 -13.55
CA ASP A 384 40.82 -58.05 -13.77
C ASP A 384 41.75 -57.74 -14.96
N GLN A 385 41.22 -57.19 -16.05
CA GLN A 385 42.00 -56.76 -17.21
C GLN A 385 43.00 -55.65 -16.85
N LEU A 386 42.55 -54.59 -16.15
CA LEU A 386 43.40 -53.49 -15.71
C LEU A 386 44.51 -53.96 -14.76
N MET A 387 44.16 -54.85 -13.82
CA MET A 387 45.11 -55.37 -12.83
C MET A 387 46.07 -56.40 -13.42
N SER A 388 45.68 -57.14 -14.46
CA SER A 388 46.51 -58.21 -15.06
C SER A 388 47.92 -57.71 -15.43
N GLY A 389 48.03 -56.54 -16.07
CA GLY A 389 49.29 -55.92 -16.47
C GLY A 389 49.98 -55.05 -15.40
N ALA A 390 49.31 -54.76 -14.28
CA ALA A 390 49.80 -53.83 -13.26
C ALA A 390 50.73 -54.50 -12.22
N THR A 391 51.85 -55.09 -12.67
CA THR A 391 52.79 -55.85 -11.81
C THR A 391 53.45 -55.01 -10.72
N ALA A 392 53.89 -53.78 -11.05
CA ALA A 392 54.50 -52.85 -10.11
C ALA A 392 53.51 -52.41 -9.00
N LEU A 393 52.25 -52.17 -9.38
CA LEU A 393 51.19 -51.80 -8.44
C LEU A 393 50.84 -52.97 -7.51
N LYS A 394 50.81 -54.20 -8.04
CA LYS A 394 50.65 -55.43 -7.24
C LYS A 394 51.77 -55.64 -6.24
N ALA A 395 53.01 -55.32 -6.60
CA ALA A 395 54.14 -55.34 -5.67
C ALA A 395 53.99 -54.27 -4.58
N ALA A 396 53.66 -53.02 -4.96
CA ALA A 396 53.45 -51.92 -4.01
C ALA A 396 52.32 -52.21 -2.99
N MET A 397 51.23 -52.85 -3.41
CA MET A 397 50.16 -53.28 -2.50
C MET A 397 50.63 -54.32 -1.46
N LYS A 398 51.58 -55.18 -1.82
CA LYS A 398 52.17 -56.17 -0.90
C LYS A 398 53.13 -55.50 0.08
N ASP A 399 53.93 -54.54 -0.39
CA ASP A 399 54.89 -53.81 0.44
C ASP A 399 54.23 -52.95 1.52
N ILE A 400 53.06 -52.36 1.23
CA ILE A 400 52.24 -51.62 2.22
C ILE A 400 51.84 -52.51 3.40
N ARG A 401 51.52 -53.78 3.15
CA ARG A 401 51.18 -54.73 4.23
C ARG A 401 52.38 -55.08 5.11
N ALA A 402 53.59 -54.88 4.60
CA ALA A 402 54.84 -55.24 5.27
C ALA A 402 55.52 -54.08 6.00
N ARG A 403 55.33 -52.83 5.56
CA ARG A 403 55.97 -51.64 6.16
C ARG A 403 54.94 -50.66 6.70
N GLY A 404 54.87 -50.57 8.03
CA GLY A 404 54.17 -49.48 8.72
C GLY A 404 54.77 -48.12 8.36
N THR A 405 53.93 -47.10 8.29
CA THR A 405 54.20 -45.76 7.75
C THR A 405 55.25 -44.98 8.52
N THR A 406 56.55 -45.16 8.27
CA THR A 406 57.56 -44.22 8.77
C THR A 406 58.80 -44.23 7.89
N ASP A 407 58.91 -43.25 7.00
CA ASP A 407 60.21 -42.70 6.66
C ASP A 407 60.11 -41.17 6.69
N LYS A 408 60.66 -40.56 7.76
CA LYS A 408 60.64 -39.12 8.00
C LYS A 408 61.98 -38.47 7.62
N GLY A 409 62.85 -39.18 6.90
CA GLY A 409 64.22 -38.76 6.58
C GLY A 409 64.40 -38.00 5.26
N GLY A 410 63.35 -37.86 4.43
CA GLY A 410 63.44 -37.25 3.09
C GLY A 410 63.05 -35.78 3.02
N SER A 411 63.33 -35.14 1.87
CA SER A 411 62.84 -33.80 1.55
C SER A 411 61.30 -33.73 1.55
N PRO A 412 60.67 -32.56 1.72
CA PRO A 412 59.20 -32.44 1.73
C PRO A 412 58.52 -33.00 0.47
N LEU A 413 59.15 -32.86 -0.70
CA LEU A 413 58.64 -33.40 -1.96
C LEU A 413 58.72 -34.93 -1.99
N GLU A 414 59.82 -35.51 -1.52
CA GLU A 414 59.99 -36.97 -1.45
C GLU A 414 58.99 -37.58 -0.46
N ASN A 415 58.78 -36.93 0.69
CA ASN A 415 57.77 -37.35 1.67
C ASN A 415 56.35 -37.26 1.08
N PHE A 416 56.04 -36.21 0.32
CA PHE A 416 54.76 -36.09 -0.39
C PHE A 416 54.56 -37.22 -1.41
N VAL A 417 55.56 -37.49 -2.26
CA VAL A 417 55.49 -38.57 -3.26
C VAL A 417 55.39 -39.94 -2.60
N ALA A 418 56.12 -40.17 -1.51
CA ALA A 418 56.03 -41.41 -0.73
C ALA A 418 54.62 -41.59 -0.13
N LEU A 419 54.04 -40.52 0.41
CA LEU A 419 52.68 -40.53 0.95
C LEU A 419 51.63 -40.79 -0.14
N GLU A 420 51.75 -40.15 -1.31
CA GLU A 420 50.85 -40.37 -2.45
C GLU A 420 50.94 -41.81 -2.97
N ARG A 421 52.15 -42.37 -3.08
CA ARG A 421 52.35 -43.78 -3.43
C ARG A 421 51.69 -44.71 -2.42
N TYR A 422 51.87 -44.45 -1.12
CA TYR A 422 51.25 -45.23 -0.05
C TYR A 422 49.72 -45.14 -0.11
N LYS A 423 49.15 -43.93 -0.21
CA LYS A 423 47.69 -43.71 -0.29
C LYS A 423 47.10 -44.34 -1.54
N GLY A 424 47.73 -44.14 -2.70
CA GLY A 424 47.30 -44.70 -3.97
C GLY A 424 47.27 -46.22 -3.95
N ALA A 425 48.36 -46.89 -3.52
CA ALA A 425 48.38 -48.34 -3.45
C ALA A 425 47.49 -48.90 -2.32
N SER A 426 47.27 -48.17 -1.22
CA SER A 426 46.28 -48.54 -0.21
C SER A 426 44.85 -48.50 -0.75
N LEU A 427 44.50 -47.46 -1.53
CA LEU A 427 43.18 -47.33 -2.16
C LEU A 427 42.97 -48.45 -3.19
N VAL A 428 43.97 -48.76 -4.01
CA VAL A 428 43.87 -49.86 -4.99
C VAL A 428 43.73 -51.21 -4.28
N ALA A 429 44.45 -51.44 -3.18
CA ALA A 429 44.30 -52.65 -2.38
C ALA A 429 42.90 -52.77 -1.75
N LEU A 430 42.29 -51.66 -1.36
CA LEU A 430 40.90 -51.62 -0.87
C LEU A 430 39.92 -51.98 -1.99
N ILE A 431 40.05 -51.37 -3.17
CA ILE A 431 39.19 -51.66 -4.33
C ILE A 431 39.31 -53.14 -4.74
N ASP A 432 40.54 -53.66 -4.84
CA ASP A 432 40.81 -55.05 -5.19
C ASP A 432 40.19 -56.04 -4.18
N ARG A 433 40.30 -55.73 -2.89
CA ARG A 433 39.66 -56.51 -1.83
C ARG A 433 38.14 -56.49 -1.93
N THR A 434 37.54 -55.34 -2.16
CA THR A 434 36.08 -55.17 -2.23
C THR A 434 35.50 -55.87 -3.47
N LEU A 435 36.06 -55.62 -4.65
CA LEU A 435 35.65 -56.28 -5.89
C LEU A 435 35.92 -57.79 -5.85
N GLY A 436 37.05 -58.21 -5.28
CA GLY A 436 37.38 -59.62 -5.07
C GLY A 436 36.40 -60.33 -4.14
N ALA A 437 35.94 -59.67 -3.06
CA ALA A 437 34.92 -60.21 -2.17
C ALA A 437 33.57 -60.37 -2.88
N ILE A 438 33.14 -59.38 -3.68
CA ILE A 438 31.95 -59.48 -4.54
C ILE A 438 32.11 -60.66 -5.52
N ALA A 439 33.25 -60.76 -6.20
CA ALA A 439 33.52 -61.83 -7.16
C ALA A 439 33.47 -63.23 -6.53
N ARG A 440 33.97 -63.40 -5.29
CA ARG A 440 33.89 -64.66 -4.55
C ARG A 440 32.45 -65.03 -4.17
N VAL A 441 31.65 -64.07 -3.72
CA VAL A 441 30.21 -64.28 -3.47
C VAL A 441 29.48 -64.67 -4.76
N LEU A 442 29.78 -64.01 -5.89
CA LEU A 442 29.18 -64.34 -7.20
C LEU A 442 29.66 -65.67 -7.78
N LYS A 443 30.86 -66.13 -7.44
CA LYS A 443 31.35 -67.49 -7.75
C LYS A 443 30.83 -68.54 -6.77
N GLY A 444 30.24 -68.13 -5.66
CA GLY A 444 29.65 -69.02 -4.65
C GLY A 444 30.69 -69.61 -3.70
N THR A 445 31.88 -69.01 -3.63
CA THR A 445 32.97 -69.45 -2.75
C THR A 445 32.93 -68.80 -1.37
N ASP A 446 32.23 -67.66 -1.23
CA ASP A 446 32.03 -66.94 0.03
C ASP A 446 30.53 -66.64 0.27
N THR A 447 30.15 -66.40 1.53
CA THR A 447 28.80 -65.96 1.91
C THR A 447 28.63 -64.44 1.82
N LEU A 448 27.39 -63.99 1.62
CA LEU A 448 27.07 -62.57 1.55
C LEU A 448 27.21 -61.92 2.94
N SER A 449 28.19 -61.04 3.10
CA SER A 449 28.33 -60.19 4.28
C SER A 449 27.62 -58.84 4.08
N SER A 450 27.26 -58.17 5.18
CA SER A 450 26.65 -56.84 5.15
C SER A 450 27.49 -55.82 4.37
N GLY A 451 28.83 -55.84 4.52
CA GLY A 451 29.71 -54.93 3.77
C GLY A 451 29.75 -55.20 2.25
N VAL A 452 29.74 -56.48 1.85
CA VAL A 452 29.67 -56.87 0.43
C VAL A 452 28.30 -56.53 -0.16
N GLN A 453 27.25 -56.70 0.64
CA GLN A 453 25.89 -56.33 0.25
C GLN A 453 25.79 -54.82 -0.04
N THR A 454 26.25 -53.96 0.88
CA THR A 454 26.24 -52.50 0.72
C THR A 454 27.09 -52.04 -0.46
N SER A 455 28.27 -52.62 -0.64
CA SER A 455 29.16 -52.27 -1.75
C SER A 455 28.56 -52.68 -3.09
N GLY A 456 28.02 -53.89 -3.18
CA GLY A 456 27.41 -54.38 -4.41
C GLY A 456 26.12 -53.64 -4.79
N THR A 457 25.25 -53.32 -3.83
CA THR A 457 24.06 -52.49 -4.10
C THR A 457 24.43 -51.07 -4.54
N SER A 458 25.46 -50.47 -3.94
CA SER A 458 25.95 -49.14 -4.37
C SER A 458 26.48 -49.18 -5.80
N LEU A 459 27.29 -50.19 -6.15
CA LEU A 459 27.83 -50.35 -7.50
C LEU A 459 26.74 -50.63 -8.54
N ILE A 460 25.72 -51.43 -8.18
CA ILE A 460 24.54 -51.64 -9.02
C ILE A 460 23.78 -50.32 -9.24
N ALA A 461 23.79 -49.43 -8.26
CA ALA A 461 23.23 -48.08 -8.36
C ALA A 461 24.09 -47.07 -9.13
N ASP A 462 25.18 -47.51 -9.78
CA ASP A 462 26.18 -46.64 -10.40
C ASP A 462 26.77 -45.61 -9.42
N VAL A 463 26.81 -45.95 -8.12
CA VAL A 463 27.36 -45.11 -7.04
C VAL A 463 28.62 -45.75 -6.47
N VAL A 464 29.66 -44.95 -6.28
CA VAL A 464 30.89 -45.40 -5.60
C VAL A 464 30.55 -45.71 -4.13
N PRO A 465 30.84 -46.92 -3.62
CA PRO A 465 30.57 -47.27 -2.23
C PRO A 465 31.25 -46.30 -1.25
N GLY A 466 30.54 -45.91 -0.19
CA GLY A 466 31.16 -45.20 0.94
C GLY A 466 32.17 -46.10 1.63
N GLY A 467 33.38 -45.58 1.88
CA GLY A 467 34.46 -46.28 2.58
C GLY A 467 34.23 -46.45 4.07
#